data_AF-A0A9R1LYV1-F1
#
_entry.id   AF-A0A9R1LYV1-F1
#
_cell.length_a   1.000
_cell.length_b   1.000
_cell.length_c   1.000
_cell.angle_alpha   90.00
_cell.angle_beta   90.00
_cell.angle_gamma   90.00
#
_symmetry.space_group_name_H-M   'P 1'
#
loop_
_entity.id
_entity.type
_entity.pdbx_description
1 polymer ?
#
loop_
_entity_poly.entity_id
_entity_poly.type
_entity_poly.pdbx_seq_one_letter_code
_entity_poly.pdbx_strand_id
1 'polypeptide(L)'
;MERYVVAPYLRAYLHRFAASVSAASCDAGEVGGDVCRNEEAALRLKMVAVAAILVAGAAGVAIPLVGRRWRGGVAAGGGGYTFVLAKAFAAGVILATGFVHMMHDAEEKFQDPCLQDSPWRRFPFAGSIAMLASLVTLVVDFLGTQFYERKQREAAAAAATSAQDETAAALLEDGRNAGGAKREGAVHHGHGHGHGHENEAGPSQGRQVVVSQILELGIVSHSVIIGLLLGVSQSPCTIKPLVAALSFHQFFEGFALGDCISQARLKGLSTLLMAFFFAITAPTGIAVGVAMASFYDPYSPRALVVEGILDSMSAGILIYMALVDLIAADFLGQRMSSSPARLQAGAYIALFFGAIAMASLAIWT
;
A
#
# COMPACT_ATOMS: atom_id res chain seq x y z
N MET A 1 39.82 17.53 20.28
CA MET A 1 40.65 16.74 19.34
C MET A 1 39.82 15.71 18.55
N GLU A 2 38.61 15.33 19.00
CA GLU A 2 37.71 14.40 18.29
C GLU A 2 37.06 14.93 16.99
N ARG A 3 36.65 16.21 16.93
CA ARG A 3 35.94 16.74 15.75
C ARG A 3 36.78 16.79 14.46
N TYR A 4 38.11 16.80 14.56
CA TYR A 4 39.01 16.83 13.39
C TYR A 4 39.35 15.44 12.85
N VAL A 5 39.08 14.37 13.62
CA VAL A 5 39.34 12.99 13.20
C VAL A 5 38.08 12.36 12.59
N VAL A 6 36.88 12.68 13.10
CA VAL A 6 35.63 12.10 12.56
C VAL A 6 35.36 12.51 11.10
N ALA A 7 35.63 13.76 10.73
CA ALA A 7 35.37 14.27 9.38
C ALA A 7 36.17 13.54 8.26
N PRO A 8 37.49 13.33 8.36
CA PRO A 8 38.24 12.59 7.34
C PRO A 8 37.91 11.09 7.31
N TYR A 9 37.64 10.47 8.47
CA TYR A 9 37.22 9.06 8.52
C TYR A 9 35.83 8.86 7.92
N LEU A 10 34.87 9.72 8.23
CA LEU A 10 33.54 9.71 7.63
C LEU A 10 33.62 9.96 6.13
N ARG A 11 34.45 10.91 5.68
CA ARG A 11 34.65 11.17 4.25
C ARG A 11 35.29 9.99 3.53
N ALA A 12 36.29 9.35 4.12
CA ALA A 12 36.90 8.15 3.58
C ALA A 12 35.92 6.97 3.54
N TYR A 13 35.09 6.83 4.57
CA TYR A 13 34.02 5.82 4.63
C TYR A 13 32.96 6.06 3.56
N LEU A 14 32.48 7.30 3.40
CA LEU A 14 31.53 7.69 2.36
C LEU A 14 32.11 7.52 0.95
N HIS A 15 33.39 7.81 0.74
CA HIS A 15 34.06 7.54 -0.54
C HIS A 15 34.17 6.04 -0.82
N ARG A 16 34.50 5.21 0.18
CA ARG A 16 34.51 3.74 0.03
C ARG A 16 33.11 3.19 -0.22
N PHE A 17 32.10 3.73 0.45
CA PHE A 17 30.70 3.40 0.24
C PHE A 17 30.25 3.74 -1.17
N ALA A 18 30.50 4.97 -1.64
CA ALA A 18 30.19 5.37 -3.01
C ALA A 18 30.93 4.55 -4.06
N ALA A 19 32.20 4.20 -3.80
CA ALA A 19 32.98 3.33 -4.68
C ALA A 19 32.48 1.87 -4.71
N SER A 20 31.85 1.39 -3.63
CA SER A 20 31.25 0.05 -3.56
C SER A 20 29.98 -0.09 -4.40
N VAL A 21 29.37 1.03 -4.80
CA VAL A 21 28.18 1.11 -5.65
C VAL A 21 28.61 1.37 -7.11
N SER A 22 29.67 0.71 -7.56
CA SER A 22 30.24 0.94 -8.89
C SER A 22 29.36 0.36 -10.01
N ALA A 23 29.48 0.98 -11.19
CA ALA A 23 28.89 0.55 -12.45
C ALA A 23 29.43 -0.74 -13.05
N ALA A 24 30.58 -1.20 -12.56
CA ALA A 24 31.28 -2.33 -13.16
C ALA A 24 30.42 -3.58 -13.02
N SER A 25 30.17 -4.26 -14.14
CA SER A 25 29.55 -5.58 -14.17
C SER A 25 30.38 -6.54 -13.32
N CYS A 26 29.73 -7.28 -12.45
CA CYS A 26 30.39 -8.35 -11.73
C CYS A 26 30.64 -9.51 -12.69
N ASP A 27 31.89 -9.96 -12.75
CA ASP A 27 32.27 -11.18 -13.47
C ASP A 27 31.83 -12.38 -12.62
N ALA A 28 30.53 -12.56 -12.47
CA ALA A 28 29.95 -13.71 -11.81
C ALA A 28 30.20 -14.90 -12.74
N GLY A 29 31.23 -15.69 -12.42
CA GLY A 29 31.60 -16.86 -13.19
C GLY A 29 30.38 -17.72 -13.51
N GLU A 30 30.30 -18.17 -14.77
CA GLU A 30 29.28 -19.07 -15.30
C GLU A 30 29.16 -20.33 -14.43
N VAL A 31 28.30 -20.30 -13.40
CA VAL A 31 27.93 -21.51 -12.66
C VAL A 31 26.70 -22.09 -13.33
N GLY A 32 26.96 -22.96 -14.31
CA GLY A 32 26.13 -24.14 -14.55
C GLY A 32 24.98 -23.99 -15.53
N GLY A 33 25.20 -24.49 -16.75
CA GLY A 33 24.24 -25.32 -17.47
C GLY A 33 22.91 -24.65 -17.88
N ASP A 34 22.89 -24.22 -19.14
CA ASP A 34 21.81 -23.59 -19.90
C ASP A 34 20.55 -24.48 -20.14
N VAL A 35 20.11 -25.26 -19.15
CA VAL A 35 18.94 -26.16 -19.28
C VAL A 35 17.62 -25.37 -19.26
N CYS A 36 17.63 -24.15 -18.71
CA CYS A 36 16.45 -23.33 -18.46
C CYS A 36 16.46 -21.99 -19.18
N ARG A 37 17.39 -21.71 -20.11
CA ARG A 37 17.43 -20.45 -20.86
C ARG A 37 16.74 -20.62 -22.20
N ASN A 38 15.64 -19.91 -22.39
CA ASN A 38 14.90 -19.90 -23.65
C ASN A 38 14.15 -18.57 -23.79
N GLU A 39 14.72 -17.67 -24.57
CA GLU A 39 14.24 -16.29 -24.73
C GLU A 39 12.85 -16.22 -25.38
N GLU A 40 12.56 -17.09 -26.37
CA GLU A 40 11.25 -17.13 -27.02
C GLU A 40 10.15 -17.60 -26.05
N ALA A 41 10.43 -18.65 -25.29
CA ALA A 41 9.51 -19.15 -24.27
C ALA A 41 9.37 -18.14 -23.11
N ALA A 42 10.46 -17.47 -22.72
CA ALA A 42 10.45 -16.42 -21.69
C ALA A 42 9.58 -15.24 -22.13
N LEU A 43 9.71 -14.75 -23.36
CA LEU A 43 8.88 -13.68 -23.90
C LEU A 43 7.39 -14.04 -23.90
N ARG A 44 7.04 -15.27 -24.32
CA ARG A 44 5.64 -15.75 -24.24
C ARG A 44 5.12 -15.74 -22.81
N LEU A 45 5.92 -16.22 -21.85
CA LEU A 45 5.55 -16.22 -20.45
C LEU A 45 5.42 -14.81 -19.86
N LYS A 46 6.26 -13.85 -20.28
CA LYS A 46 6.13 -12.43 -19.88
C LYS A 46 4.81 -11.83 -20.37
N MET A 47 4.38 -12.14 -21.59
CA MET A 47 3.08 -11.69 -22.10
C MET A 47 1.91 -12.30 -21.32
N VAL A 48 2.01 -13.59 -20.97
CA VAL A 48 1.04 -14.24 -20.07
C VAL A 48 1.05 -13.59 -18.68
N ALA A 49 2.24 -13.26 -18.15
CA ALA A 49 2.39 -12.58 -16.88
C ALA A 49 1.69 -11.23 -16.86
N VAL A 50 1.91 -10.40 -17.88
CA VAL A 50 1.26 -9.10 -18.03
C VAL A 50 -0.25 -9.24 -17.98
N ALA A 51 -0.81 -10.17 -18.75
CA ALA A 51 -2.25 -10.41 -18.77
C ALA A 51 -2.78 -10.92 -17.42
N ALA A 52 -2.10 -11.90 -16.81
CA ALA A 52 -2.51 -12.51 -15.54
C ALA A 52 -2.48 -11.51 -14.39
N ILE A 53 -1.39 -10.75 -14.24
CA ILE A 53 -1.20 -9.74 -13.18
C ILE A 53 -2.19 -8.59 -13.36
N LEU A 54 -2.42 -8.13 -14.59
CA LEU A 54 -3.40 -7.07 -14.86
C LEU A 54 -4.82 -7.52 -14.49
N VAL A 55 -5.23 -8.72 -14.89
CA VAL A 55 -6.56 -9.27 -14.57
C VAL A 55 -6.71 -9.51 -13.08
N ALA A 56 -5.70 -10.11 -12.43
CA ALA A 56 -5.70 -10.35 -11.00
C ALA A 56 -5.78 -9.03 -10.20
N GLY A 57 -4.97 -8.04 -10.54
CA GLY A 57 -4.97 -6.73 -9.88
C GLY A 57 -6.29 -5.99 -10.09
N ALA A 58 -6.81 -5.94 -11.33
CA ALA A 58 -8.09 -5.30 -11.62
C ALA A 58 -9.26 -5.99 -10.89
N ALA A 59 -9.28 -7.31 -10.84
CA ALA A 59 -10.28 -8.08 -10.09
C ALA A 59 -10.17 -7.81 -8.58
N GLY A 60 -8.95 -7.82 -8.04
CA GLY A 60 -8.65 -7.53 -6.64
C GLY A 60 -9.23 -6.20 -6.20
N VAL A 61 -8.94 -5.12 -6.94
CA VAL A 61 -9.46 -3.77 -6.62
C VAL A 61 -10.97 -3.65 -6.86
N ALA A 62 -11.51 -4.27 -7.91
CA ALA A 62 -12.91 -4.14 -8.26
C ALA A 62 -13.85 -4.79 -7.23
N ILE A 63 -13.47 -5.91 -6.61
CA ILE A 63 -14.33 -6.68 -5.70
C ILE A 63 -14.79 -5.83 -4.48
N PRO A 64 -13.90 -5.18 -3.70
CA PRO A 64 -14.32 -4.32 -2.60
C PRO A 64 -15.12 -3.09 -3.04
N LEU A 65 -14.76 -2.49 -4.19
CA LEU A 65 -15.42 -1.28 -4.72
C LEU A 65 -16.87 -1.57 -5.13
N VAL A 66 -17.12 -2.66 -5.87
CA VAL A 66 -18.47 -3.07 -6.30
C VAL A 66 -19.25 -3.62 -5.12
N GLY A 67 -18.61 -4.40 -4.23
CA GLY A 67 -19.25 -4.95 -3.03
C GLY A 67 -19.81 -3.90 -2.08
N ARG A 68 -19.31 -2.65 -2.14
CA ARG A 68 -19.91 -1.50 -1.44
C ARG A 68 -21.19 -1.01 -2.10
N ARG A 69 -21.23 -0.90 -3.43
CA ARG A 69 -22.40 -0.45 -4.20
C ARG A 69 -23.61 -1.35 -3.91
N TRP A 70 -23.38 -2.65 -3.77
CA TRP A 70 -24.42 -3.64 -3.43
C TRP A 70 -24.79 -3.63 -1.93
N ARG A 71 -23.84 -3.37 -1.03
CA ARG A 71 -24.12 -3.21 0.42
C ARG A 71 -24.96 -1.99 0.76
N GLY A 72 -24.88 -0.91 -0.02
CA GLY A 72 -25.72 0.27 0.16
C GLY A 72 -27.21 0.03 -0.09
N GLY A 73 -27.59 -1.09 -0.73
CA GLY A 73 -28.98 -1.48 -1.00
C GLY A 73 -29.49 -2.69 -0.23
N VAL A 74 -28.61 -3.55 0.32
CA VAL A 74 -28.99 -4.77 1.03
C VAL A 74 -28.22 -4.87 2.34
N ALA A 75 -28.76 -4.24 3.38
CA ALA A 75 -28.51 -4.66 4.74
C ALA A 75 -29.12 -6.06 4.95
N ALA A 76 -28.41 -6.91 5.71
CA ALA A 76 -28.81 -8.23 6.22
C ALA A 76 -28.68 -9.43 5.26
N GLY A 77 -27.93 -10.46 5.70
CA GLY A 77 -27.97 -11.79 5.09
C GLY A 77 -26.73 -12.64 5.33
N GLY A 78 -25.74 -12.58 4.43
CA GLY A 78 -24.59 -13.50 4.46
C GLY A 78 -23.29 -12.98 3.83
N GLY A 79 -23.33 -11.92 3.01
CA GLY A 79 -22.13 -11.37 2.36
C GLY A 79 -21.18 -10.59 3.26
N GLY A 80 -21.62 -10.21 4.47
CA GLY A 80 -20.76 -9.53 5.44
C GLY A 80 -19.70 -10.44 6.06
N TYR A 81 -20.06 -11.69 6.35
CA TYR A 81 -19.15 -12.67 6.96
C TYR A 81 -17.99 -13.01 6.02
N THR A 82 -18.29 -13.35 4.77
CA THR A 82 -17.28 -13.71 3.77
C THR A 82 -16.35 -12.54 3.43
N PHE A 83 -16.87 -11.31 3.40
CA PHE A 83 -16.05 -10.12 3.17
C PHE A 83 -15.08 -9.85 4.33
N VAL A 84 -15.54 -10.00 5.58
CA VAL A 84 -14.66 -9.85 6.76
C VAL A 84 -13.56 -10.93 6.77
N LEU A 85 -13.90 -12.18 6.43
CA LEU A 85 -12.89 -13.23 6.29
C LEU A 85 -11.91 -12.97 5.16
N ALA A 86 -12.38 -12.53 3.99
CA ALA A 86 -11.53 -12.19 2.86
C ALA A 86 -10.59 -11.03 3.19
N LYS A 87 -11.08 -10.04 3.95
CA LYS A 87 -10.28 -8.92 4.44
C LYS A 87 -9.21 -9.36 5.44
N ALA A 88 -9.57 -10.21 6.39
CA ALA A 88 -8.61 -10.81 7.33
C ALA A 88 -7.52 -11.61 6.59
N PHE A 89 -7.94 -12.44 5.64
CA PHE A 89 -7.03 -13.21 4.79
C PHE A 89 -6.08 -12.29 4.01
N ALA A 90 -6.60 -11.26 3.36
CA ALA A 90 -5.80 -10.28 2.62
C ALA A 90 -4.77 -9.61 3.53
N ALA A 91 -5.14 -9.17 4.74
CA ALA A 91 -4.21 -8.57 5.69
C ALA A 91 -3.05 -9.52 6.06
N GLY A 92 -3.33 -10.83 6.19
CA GLY A 92 -2.31 -11.86 6.40
C GLY A 92 -1.39 -12.02 5.20
N VAL A 93 -1.93 -12.00 3.98
CA VAL A 93 -1.15 -12.01 2.74
C VAL A 93 -0.20 -10.81 2.68
N ILE A 94 -0.68 -9.57 2.90
CA ILE A 94 0.16 -8.36 2.88
C ILE A 94 1.28 -8.43 3.92
N LEU A 95 0.96 -8.91 5.13
CA LEU A 95 1.95 -9.08 6.19
C LEU A 95 3.08 -10.04 5.77
N ALA A 96 2.70 -11.17 5.18
CA ALA A 96 3.66 -12.16 4.69
C ALA A 96 4.42 -11.66 3.45
N THR A 97 3.81 -10.87 2.55
CA THR A 97 4.53 -10.23 1.44
C THR A 97 5.65 -9.34 1.97
N GLY A 98 5.36 -8.49 2.97
CA GLY A 98 6.36 -7.60 3.57
C GLY A 98 7.50 -8.35 4.26
N PHE A 99 7.19 -9.35 5.10
CA PHE A 99 8.20 -10.07 5.87
C PHE A 99 8.94 -11.16 5.12
N VAL A 100 8.25 -11.95 4.29
CA VAL A 100 8.79 -13.20 3.73
C VAL A 100 9.29 -13.01 2.31
N HIS A 101 8.63 -12.19 1.49
CA HIS A 101 9.05 -11.96 0.11
C HIS A 101 9.98 -10.75 0.05
N MET A 102 9.47 -9.56 0.36
CA MET A 102 10.20 -8.32 0.07
C MET A 102 11.42 -8.10 0.97
N MET A 103 11.28 -8.39 2.25
CA MET A 103 12.43 -8.29 3.15
C MET A 103 13.49 -9.34 2.83
N HIS A 104 13.08 -10.54 2.41
CA HIS A 104 14.01 -11.60 2.00
C HIS A 104 14.73 -11.25 0.69
N ASP A 105 14.00 -10.82 -0.33
CA ASP A 105 14.56 -10.36 -1.61
C ASP A 105 15.61 -9.25 -1.39
N ALA A 106 15.32 -8.32 -0.48
CA ALA A 106 16.27 -7.28 -0.10
C ALA A 106 17.52 -7.84 0.59
N GLU A 107 17.37 -8.80 1.49
CA GLU A 107 18.49 -9.47 2.15
C GLU A 107 19.37 -10.23 1.16
N GLU A 108 18.78 -10.98 0.23
CA GLU A 108 19.50 -11.69 -0.83
C GLU A 108 20.33 -10.73 -1.68
N LYS A 109 19.74 -9.60 -2.10
CA LYS A 109 20.44 -8.57 -2.89
C LYS A 109 21.62 -7.95 -2.14
N PHE A 110 21.49 -7.70 -0.84
CA PHE A 110 22.60 -7.18 -0.03
C PHE A 110 23.67 -8.24 0.28
N GLN A 111 23.31 -9.52 0.24
CA GLN A 111 24.22 -10.64 0.46
C GLN A 111 24.90 -11.15 -0.81
N ASP A 112 24.53 -10.63 -1.97
CA ASP A 112 25.06 -11.07 -3.26
C ASP A 112 26.61 -11.03 -3.29
N PRO A 113 27.28 -12.08 -3.80
CA PRO A 113 28.73 -12.14 -3.98
C PRO A 113 29.34 -10.93 -4.71
N CYS A 114 28.58 -10.32 -5.61
CA CYS A 114 28.94 -9.13 -6.38
C CYS A 114 29.18 -7.88 -5.50
N LEU A 115 28.55 -7.82 -4.33
CA LEU A 115 28.76 -6.73 -3.39
C LEU A 115 29.98 -6.97 -2.50
N GLN A 116 30.64 -5.88 -2.12
CA GLN A 116 31.76 -5.93 -1.17
C GLN A 116 31.29 -6.37 0.21
N ASP A 117 32.10 -7.21 0.89
CA ASP A 117 31.81 -7.70 2.26
C ASP A 117 31.47 -6.60 3.26
N SER A 118 32.10 -5.43 3.11
CA SER A 118 31.86 -4.28 3.98
C SER A 118 31.43 -3.06 3.14
N PRO A 119 30.33 -2.38 3.50
CA PRO A 119 29.48 -2.63 4.67
C PRO A 119 28.32 -3.60 4.43
N TRP A 120 27.99 -3.92 3.18
CA TRP A 120 26.71 -4.52 2.76
C TRP A 120 26.39 -5.85 3.46
N ARG A 121 27.37 -6.77 3.58
CA ARG A 121 27.16 -8.07 4.22
C ARG A 121 27.33 -8.06 5.75
N ARG A 122 27.90 -6.99 6.32
CA ARG A 122 28.20 -6.90 7.75
C ARG A 122 27.09 -6.27 8.58
N PHE A 123 26.27 -5.44 7.97
CA PHE A 123 25.20 -4.73 8.63
C PHE A 123 23.85 -5.13 8.03
N PRO A 124 22.81 -5.43 8.83
CA PRO A 124 21.50 -5.81 8.32
C PRO A 124 20.77 -4.58 7.75
N PHE A 125 21.18 -4.13 6.56
CA PHE A 125 20.63 -2.98 5.89
C PHE A 125 19.14 -3.15 5.61
N ALA A 126 18.72 -4.36 5.21
CA ALA A 126 17.32 -4.63 4.88
C ALA A 126 16.38 -4.32 6.04
N GLY A 127 16.56 -5.01 7.18
CA GLY A 127 15.77 -4.77 8.38
C GLY A 127 15.88 -3.33 8.91
N SER A 128 17.07 -2.72 8.83
CA SER A 128 17.26 -1.34 9.31
C SER A 128 16.51 -0.31 8.47
N ILE A 129 16.53 -0.46 7.15
CA ILE A 129 15.80 0.40 6.21
C ILE A 129 14.29 0.15 6.33
N ALA A 130 13.86 -1.10 6.45
CA ALA A 130 12.45 -1.46 6.65
C ALA A 130 11.90 -0.86 7.96
N MET A 131 12.66 -0.95 9.05
CA MET A 131 12.30 -0.32 10.32
C MET A 131 12.19 1.21 10.18
N LEU A 132 13.16 1.86 9.55
CA LEU A 132 13.13 3.30 9.32
C LEU A 132 11.92 3.70 8.45
N ALA A 133 11.66 2.95 7.38
CA ALA A 133 10.51 3.17 6.52
C ALA A 133 9.18 2.99 7.27
N SER A 134 9.08 2.01 8.18
CA SER A 134 7.90 1.82 9.03
C SER A 134 7.66 3.04 9.95
N LEU A 135 8.72 3.57 10.56
CA LEU A 135 8.64 4.75 11.43
C LEU A 135 8.29 6.03 10.64
N VAL A 136 8.87 6.20 9.46
CA VAL A 136 8.51 7.31 8.57
C VAL A 136 7.05 7.19 8.14
N THR A 137 6.60 5.98 7.81
CA THR A 137 5.19 5.71 7.46
C THR A 137 4.26 6.11 8.59
N LEU A 138 4.56 5.75 9.85
CA LEU A 138 3.80 6.19 11.02
C LEU A 138 3.72 7.72 11.12
N VAL A 139 4.84 8.42 10.91
CA VAL A 139 4.88 9.88 10.96
C VAL A 139 4.02 10.48 9.84
N VAL A 140 4.10 9.94 8.63
CA VAL A 140 3.29 10.38 7.48
C VAL A 140 1.80 10.11 7.73
N ASP A 141 1.45 8.94 8.26
CA ASP A 141 0.07 8.58 8.61
C ASP A 141 -0.51 9.54 9.66
N PHE A 142 0.24 9.80 10.73
CA PHE A 142 -0.17 10.74 11.77
C PHE A 142 -0.33 12.18 11.25
N LEU A 143 0.70 12.73 10.59
CA LEU A 143 0.69 14.11 10.09
C LEU A 143 -0.35 14.30 8.99
N GLY A 144 -0.47 13.33 8.08
CA GLY A 144 -1.48 13.31 7.04
C GLY A 144 -2.88 13.32 7.63
N THR A 145 -3.14 12.46 8.61
CA THR A 145 -4.45 12.37 9.27
C THR A 145 -4.80 13.71 9.94
N GLN A 146 -3.86 14.30 10.69
CA GLN A 146 -4.06 15.62 11.32
C GLN A 146 -4.35 16.72 10.29
N PHE A 147 -3.63 16.73 9.17
CA PHE A 147 -3.84 17.72 8.11
C PHE A 147 -5.23 17.59 7.47
N TYR A 148 -5.65 16.37 7.13
CA TYR A 148 -6.97 16.13 6.54
C TYR A 148 -8.10 16.45 7.52
N GLU A 149 -7.98 16.06 8.78
CA GLU A 149 -8.98 16.36 9.81
C GLU A 149 -9.11 17.87 10.06
N ARG A 150 -7.99 18.59 10.11
CA ARG A 150 -7.99 20.05 10.25
C ARG A 150 -8.70 20.72 9.07
N LYS A 151 -8.39 20.30 7.85
CA LYS A 151 -9.03 20.83 6.64
C LYS A 151 -10.54 20.55 6.61
N GLN A 152 -10.97 19.37 7.08
CA GLN A 152 -12.39 19.06 7.19
C GLN A 152 -13.09 19.93 8.23
N ARG A 153 -12.46 20.17 9.39
CA ARG A 153 -12.99 21.07 10.43
C ARG A 153 -13.11 22.51 9.93
N GLU A 154 -12.10 23.00 9.23
CA GLU A 154 -12.10 24.34 8.64
C GLU A 154 -13.20 24.49 7.57
N ALA A 155 -13.37 23.49 6.69
CA ALA A 155 -14.45 23.48 5.70
C ALA A 155 -15.84 23.40 6.34
N ALA A 156 -16.01 22.61 7.40
CA ALA A 156 -17.26 22.53 8.14
C ALA A 156 -17.59 23.84 8.86
N ALA A 157 -16.58 24.50 9.44
CA ALA A 157 -16.74 25.82 10.06
C ALA A 157 -17.16 26.87 9.03
N ALA A 158 -16.51 26.92 7.86
CA ALA A 158 -16.87 27.84 6.78
C ALA A 158 -18.28 27.60 6.22
N ALA A 159 -18.71 26.32 6.13
CA ALA A 159 -20.07 25.96 5.74
C ALA A 159 -21.11 26.37 6.79
N ALA A 160 -20.79 26.26 8.09
CA ALA A 160 -21.66 26.71 9.17
C ALA A 160 -21.81 28.24 9.19
N THR A 161 -20.73 28.99 8.94
CA THR A 161 -20.78 30.45 8.87
C THR A 161 -21.60 30.94 7.66
N SER A 162 -21.44 30.31 6.49
CA SER A 162 -22.22 30.66 5.30
C SER A 162 -23.71 30.32 5.45
N ALA A 163 -24.06 29.19 6.08
CA ALA A 163 -25.45 28.86 6.39
C ALA A 163 -26.08 29.85 7.38
N GLN A 164 -25.31 30.33 8.38
CA GLN A 164 -25.76 31.38 9.30
C GLN A 164 -26.01 32.71 8.59
N ASP A 165 -25.13 33.14 7.69
CA ASP A 165 -25.28 34.36 6.89
C ASP A 165 -26.50 34.28 5.94
N GLU A 166 -26.74 33.13 5.29
CA GLU A 166 -27.96 32.93 4.48
C GLU A 166 -29.24 32.99 5.32
N THR A 167 -29.27 32.37 6.50
CA THR A 167 -30.42 32.49 7.41
C THR A 167 -30.61 33.91 7.94
N ALA A 168 -29.53 34.65 8.23
CA ALA A 168 -29.60 36.03 8.66
C ALA A 168 -30.08 36.96 7.54
N ALA A 169 -29.64 36.74 6.30
CA ALA A 169 -30.12 37.47 5.13
C ALA A 169 -31.61 37.20 4.84
N ALA A 170 -32.06 35.95 4.95
CA ALA A 170 -33.47 35.59 4.78
C ALA A 170 -34.38 36.22 5.85
N LEU A 171 -33.92 36.33 7.10
CA LEU A 171 -34.65 37.02 8.18
C LEU A 171 -34.73 38.55 7.96
N LEU A 172 -33.72 39.15 7.33
CA LEU A 172 -33.71 40.57 7.00
C LEU A 172 -34.60 40.92 5.79
N GLU A 173 -34.80 39.99 4.84
CA GLU A 173 -35.76 40.17 3.74
C GLU A 173 -37.22 40.05 4.21
N ASP A 174 -37.54 39.13 5.13
CA ASP A 174 -38.90 39.00 5.68
C ASP A 174 -39.32 40.23 6.52
N GLY A 175 -38.36 40.90 7.17
CA GLY A 175 -38.56 42.14 7.90
C GLY A 175 -38.88 43.38 7.04
N ARG A 176 -38.68 43.32 5.71
CA ARG A 176 -39.03 44.43 4.79
C ARG A 176 -40.45 44.35 4.23
N ASN A 177 -41.14 43.22 4.35
CA ASN A 177 -42.52 43.05 3.85
C ASN A 177 -43.58 43.00 4.96
N ALA A 178 -43.22 42.99 6.24
CA ALA A 178 -44.17 43.00 7.36
C ALA A 178 -44.48 44.43 7.86
N GLY A 179 -45.12 45.22 7.01
CA GLY A 179 -45.80 46.45 7.41
C GLY A 179 -47.13 46.16 8.11
N GLY A 180 -47.09 45.94 9.43
CA GLY A 180 -48.23 46.15 10.32
C GLY A 180 -48.95 44.88 10.83
N ALA A 181 -48.67 44.47 12.06
CA ALA A 181 -49.65 44.17 13.11
C ALA A 181 -48.95 43.64 14.38
N LYS A 182 -49.35 44.19 15.53
CA LYS A 182 -49.00 43.78 16.89
C LYS A 182 -49.29 42.29 17.13
N ARG A 183 -48.35 41.52 17.69
CA ARG A 183 -48.64 40.45 18.66
C ARG A 183 -47.41 39.98 19.43
N GLU A 184 -47.58 39.86 20.75
CA GLU A 184 -46.71 39.15 21.69
C GLU A 184 -46.63 37.67 21.34
N GLY A 185 -45.45 37.04 21.53
CA GLY A 185 -45.34 35.58 21.47
C GLY A 185 -43.91 35.05 21.32
N ALA A 186 -43.37 34.56 22.45
CA ALA A 186 -42.37 33.50 22.60
C ALA A 186 -41.09 33.53 21.73
N VAL A 187 -39.98 33.92 22.37
CA VAL A 187 -38.60 33.59 21.97
C VAL A 187 -38.43 32.07 22.02
N HIS A 188 -38.49 31.40 20.87
CA HIS A 188 -38.03 30.01 20.74
C HIS A 188 -36.59 30.05 20.19
N HIS A 189 -35.61 29.92 21.09
CA HIS A 189 -34.24 29.58 20.71
C HIS A 189 -34.24 28.14 20.17
N GLY A 190 -34.36 27.99 18.85
CA GLY A 190 -34.12 26.75 18.15
C GLY A 190 -32.62 26.44 18.13
N HIS A 191 -32.11 25.79 19.19
CA HIS A 191 -30.83 25.10 19.12
C HIS A 191 -30.96 23.95 18.11
N GLY A 192 -30.60 24.22 16.86
CA GLY A 192 -30.33 23.20 15.86
C GLY A 192 -29.09 22.42 16.30
N HIS A 193 -29.28 21.42 17.14
CA HIS A 193 -28.31 20.36 17.35
C HIS A 193 -28.20 19.60 16.02
N GLY A 194 -27.31 20.06 15.15
CA GLY A 194 -26.75 19.24 14.11
C GLY A 194 -26.05 18.08 14.81
N HIS A 195 -26.78 16.98 15.00
CA HIS A 195 -26.23 15.70 15.36
C HIS A 195 -25.28 15.29 14.23
N GLY A 196 -24.04 15.77 14.31
CA GLY A 196 -22.92 15.02 13.78
C GLY A 196 -23.03 13.66 14.43
N HIS A 197 -23.37 12.65 13.63
CA HIS A 197 -23.26 11.26 14.00
C HIS A 197 -21.77 10.98 14.30
N GLU A 198 -21.31 11.35 15.49
CA GLU A 198 -20.20 10.68 16.16
C GLU A 198 -20.75 9.36 16.70
N ASN A 199 -21.06 8.46 15.77
CA ASN A 199 -21.30 7.08 16.12
C ASN A 199 -20.80 6.23 14.96
N GLU A 200 -19.52 5.91 15.02
CA GLU A 200 -18.95 4.56 14.92
C GLU A 200 -17.45 4.74 15.21
N ALA A 201 -16.91 4.00 16.17
CA ALA A 201 -15.50 3.98 16.55
C ALA A 201 -14.63 3.34 15.45
N GLY A 202 -14.62 3.96 14.27
CA GLY A 202 -13.82 3.60 13.09
C GLY A 202 -12.85 4.73 12.73
N PRO A 203 -11.79 4.44 11.95
CA PRO A 203 -10.85 5.46 11.50
C PRO A 203 -11.55 6.61 10.78
N SER A 204 -11.11 7.85 11.04
CA SER A 204 -11.67 9.04 10.40
C SER A 204 -11.52 8.96 8.87
N GLN A 205 -12.41 9.63 8.13
CA GLN A 205 -12.34 9.64 6.66
C GLN A 205 -10.97 10.14 6.17
N GLY A 206 -10.40 11.15 6.85
CA GLY A 206 -9.06 11.67 6.57
C GLY A 206 -7.97 10.61 6.70
N ARG A 207 -8.00 9.82 7.78
CA ARG A 207 -7.06 8.71 7.98
C ARG A 207 -7.16 7.68 6.86
N GLN A 208 -8.37 7.28 6.45
CA GLN A 208 -8.54 6.29 5.37
C GLN A 208 -8.00 6.76 4.01
N VAL A 209 -8.07 8.07 3.72
CA VAL A 209 -7.43 8.65 2.53
C VAL A 209 -5.92 8.49 2.62
N VAL A 210 -5.32 8.88 3.75
CA VAL A 210 -3.86 8.82 3.96
C VAL A 210 -3.37 7.37 3.88
N VAL A 211 -4.03 6.45 4.57
CA VAL A 211 -3.78 5.01 4.52
C VAL A 211 -3.83 4.49 3.08
N SER A 212 -4.85 4.88 2.29
CA SER A 212 -4.94 4.46 0.89
C SER A 212 -3.81 4.99 0.02
N GLN A 213 -3.32 6.21 0.28
CA GLN A 213 -2.21 6.83 -0.45
C GLN A 213 -0.86 6.21 -0.09
N ILE A 214 -0.63 5.94 1.19
CA ILE A 214 0.57 5.25 1.67
C ILE A 214 0.63 3.83 1.09
N LEU A 215 -0.50 3.12 1.12
CA LEU A 215 -0.59 1.77 0.56
C LEU A 215 -0.32 1.77 -0.94
N GLU A 216 -0.92 2.70 -1.69
CA GLU A 216 -0.65 2.86 -3.12
C GLU A 216 0.83 3.15 -3.37
N LEU A 217 1.45 4.05 -2.61
CA LEU A 217 2.88 4.37 -2.76
C LEU A 217 3.79 3.14 -2.52
N GLY A 218 3.56 2.39 -1.45
CA GLY A 218 4.36 1.20 -1.12
C GLY A 218 4.17 0.06 -2.11
N ILE A 219 2.95 -0.16 -2.60
CA ILE A 219 2.70 -1.18 -3.61
C ILE A 219 3.25 -0.75 -4.98
N VAL A 220 3.11 0.53 -5.37
CA VAL A 220 3.61 1.02 -6.66
C VAL A 220 5.13 0.89 -6.75
N SER A 221 5.88 1.25 -5.70
CA SER A 221 7.35 1.11 -5.71
C SER A 221 7.78 -0.34 -5.90
N HIS A 222 7.17 -1.27 -5.17
CA HIS A 222 7.47 -2.70 -5.29
C HIS A 222 7.05 -3.27 -6.65
N SER A 223 5.85 -2.93 -7.12
CA SER A 223 5.29 -3.41 -8.40
C SER A 223 6.15 -3.02 -9.61
N VAL A 224 6.78 -1.83 -9.58
CA VAL A 224 7.70 -1.41 -10.66
C VAL A 224 8.95 -2.27 -10.68
N ILE A 225 9.56 -2.53 -9.52
CA ILE A 225 10.83 -3.27 -9.40
C ILE A 225 10.64 -4.73 -9.80
N ILE A 226 9.64 -5.38 -9.22
CA ILE A 226 9.29 -6.76 -9.56
C ILE A 226 8.93 -6.89 -11.04
N GLY A 227 8.17 -5.93 -11.59
CA GLY A 227 7.86 -5.88 -13.00
C GLY A 227 9.12 -5.80 -13.87
N LEU A 228 10.04 -4.89 -13.54
CA LEU A 228 11.31 -4.73 -14.24
C LEU A 228 12.12 -6.03 -14.25
N LEU A 229 12.28 -6.66 -13.07
CA LEU A 229 13.03 -7.91 -12.91
C LEU A 229 12.44 -9.08 -13.70
N LEU A 230 11.12 -9.26 -13.62
CA LEU A 230 10.40 -10.25 -14.43
C LEU A 230 10.59 -9.98 -15.94
N GLY A 231 10.58 -8.70 -16.34
CA GLY A 231 10.76 -8.26 -17.71
C GLY A 231 12.17 -8.54 -18.25
N VAL A 232 13.20 -8.41 -17.41
CA VAL A 232 14.61 -8.66 -17.76
C VAL A 232 14.94 -10.16 -17.76
N SER A 233 14.29 -10.96 -16.92
CA SER A 233 14.54 -12.41 -16.77
C SER A 233 14.42 -13.18 -18.10
N GLN A 234 15.37 -14.07 -18.41
CA GLN A 234 15.37 -14.86 -19.65
C GLN A 234 15.12 -16.36 -19.42
N SER A 235 14.80 -16.74 -18.17
CA SER A 235 14.63 -18.12 -17.75
C SER A 235 13.15 -18.48 -17.53
N PRO A 236 12.52 -19.29 -18.41
CA PRO A 236 11.16 -19.79 -18.17
C PRO A 236 10.96 -20.51 -16.83
N CYS A 237 12.01 -21.15 -16.30
CA CYS A 237 11.97 -21.85 -15.02
C CYS A 237 11.79 -20.91 -13.84
N THR A 238 12.29 -19.67 -13.94
CA THR A 238 12.08 -18.61 -12.93
C THR A 238 10.75 -17.90 -13.17
N ILE A 239 10.42 -17.59 -14.43
CA ILE A 239 9.21 -16.83 -14.76
C ILE A 239 7.93 -17.60 -14.41
N LYS A 240 7.86 -18.92 -14.66
CA LYS A 240 6.64 -19.71 -14.42
C LYS A 240 6.12 -19.65 -12.97
N PRO A 241 6.90 -20.01 -11.94
CA PRO A 241 6.44 -19.92 -10.56
C PRO A 241 6.20 -18.47 -10.14
N LEU A 242 7.05 -17.54 -10.60
CA LEU A 242 6.93 -16.12 -10.30
C LEU A 242 5.58 -15.58 -10.79
N VAL A 243 5.13 -15.89 -12.00
CA VAL A 243 3.80 -15.45 -12.50
C VAL A 243 2.66 -15.90 -11.59
N ALA A 244 2.69 -17.14 -11.09
CA ALA A 244 1.66 -17.64 -10.19
C ALA A 244 1.67 -16.90 -8.85
N ALA A 245 2.85 -16.70 -8.27
CA ALA A 245 3.01 -15.97 -7.01
C ALA A 245 2.64 -14.49 -7.13
N LEU A 246 3.13 -13.80 -8.17
CA LEU A 246 2.82 -12.41 -8.46
C LEU A 246 1.32 -12.21 -8.68
N SER A 247 0.66 -13.08 -9.44
CA SER A 247 -0.79 -12.97 -9.66
C SER A 247 -1.57 -13.14 -8.36
N PHE A 248 -1.13 -14.04 -7.48
CA PHE A 248 -1.79 -14.30 -6.20
C PHE A 248 -1.67 -13.11 -5.25
N HIS A 249 -0.46 -12.59 -5.02
CA HIS A 249 -0.32 -11.45 -4.11
C HIS A 249 -0.88 -10.16 -4.72
N GLN A 250 -0.73 -9.92 -6.02
CA GLN A 250 -1.29 -8.74 -6.69
C GLN A 250 -2.81 -8.68 -6.53
N PHE A 251 -3.48 -9.83 -6.58
CA PHE A 251 -4.92 -9.90 -6.33
C PHE A 251 -5.27 -9.41 -4.91
N PHE A 252 -4.56 -9.87 -3.88
CA PHE A 252 -4.85 -9.51 -2.50
C PHE A 252 -4.35 -8.11 -2.09
N GLU A 253 -3.26 -7.64 -2.69
CA GLU A 253 -2.83 -6.23 -2.64
C GLU A 253 -3.88 -5.31 -3.26
N GLY A 254 -4.41 -5.69 -4.42
CA GLY A 254 -5.51 -4.99 -5.06
C GLY A 254 -6.78 -5.01 -4.19
N PHE A 255 -7.07 -6.14 -3.55
CA PHE A 255 -8.19 -6.25 -2.61
C PHE A 255 -8.02 -5.32 -1.40
N ALA A 256 -6.83 -5.28 -0.78
CA ALA A 256 -6.55 -4.40 0.34
C ALA A 256 -6.67 -2.92 -0.07
N LEU A 257 -6.06 -2.53 -1.20
CA LEU A 257 -6.16 -1.18 -1.74
C LEU A 257 -7.60 -0.82 -2.09
N GLY A 258 -8.33 -1.72 -2.75
CA GLY A 258 -9.74 -1.54 -3.08
C GLY A 258 -10.59 -1.32 -1.83
N ASP A 259 -10.35 -2.06 -0.74
CA ASP A 259 -11.04 -1.86 0.53
C ASP A 259 -10.75 -0.47 1.10
N CYS A 260 -9.48 -0.05 1.14
CA CYS A 260 -9.05 1.27 1.61
C CYS A 260 -9.66 2.43 0.77
N ILE A 261 -9.56 2.36 -0.56
CA ILE A 261 -10.15 3.35 -1.49
C ILE A 261 -11.65 3.42 -1.28
N SER A 262 -12.29 2.25 -1.16
CA SER A 262 -13.70 2.20 -0.86
C SER A 262 -13.91 3.00 0.42
N GLN A 263 -13.25 2.65 1.52
CA GLN A 263 -13.45 3.23 2.85
C GLN A 263 -13.31 4.75 2.83
N ALA A 264 -12.29 5.29 2.16
CA ALA A 264 -12.03 6.72 2.02
C ALA A 264 -13.15 7.58 1.38
N ARG A 265 -14.17 6.96 0.76
CA ARG A 265 -15.31 7.65 0.08
C ARG A 265 -14.84 8.72 -0.92
N LEU A 266 -13.80 8.42 -1.69
CA LEU A 266 -13.26 9.31 -2.71
C LEU A 266 -14.26 9.51 -3.86
N LYS A 267 -14.10 10.62 -4.60
CA LYS A 267 -14.87 10.86 -5.85
C LYS A 267 -14.60 9.73 -6.85
N GLY A 268 -15.60 9.41 -7.68
CA GLY A 268 -15.50 8.30 -8.65
C GLY A 268 -14.29 8.39 -9.57
N LEU A 269 -13.92 9.61 -10.01
CA LEU A 269 -12.71 9.81 -10.82
C LEU A 269 -11.42 9.49 -10.05
N SER A 270 -11.29 9.91 -8.80
CA SER A 270 -10.12 9.60 -7.96
C SER A 270 -10.02 8.11 -7.67
N THR A 271 -11.16 7.46 -7.40
CA THR A 271 -11.25 6.01 -7.22
C THR A 271 -10.77 5.27 -8.48
N LEU A 272 -11.24 5.70 -9.65
CA LEU A 272 -10.86 5.11 -10.94
C LEU A 272 -9.38 5.32 -11.24
N LEU A 273 -8.85 6.51 -11.00
CA LEU A 273 -7.44 6.83 -11.25
C LEU A 273 -6.51 5.99 -10.38
N MET A 274 -6.77 5.88 -9.07
CA MET A 274 -5.96 5.05 -8.17
C MET A 274 -6.01 3.56 -8.56
N ALA A 275 -7.21 3.05 -8.85
CA ALA A 275 -7.37 1.67 -9.34
C ALA A 275 -6.62 1.42 -10.65
N PHE A 276 -6.65 2.40 -11.57
CA PHE A 276 -5.93 2.33 -12.84
C PHE A 276 -4.43 2.34 -12.66
N PHE A 277 -3.89 3.26 -11.84
CA PHE A 277 -2.46 3.33 -11.55
C PHE A 277 -1.94 2.04 -10.91
N PHE A 278 -2.66 1.50 -9.92
CA PHE A 278 -2.32 0.20 -9.34
C PHE A 278 -2.25 -0.91 -10.40
N ALA A 279 -3.27 -1.03 -11.26
CA ALA A 279 -3.35 -2.12 -12.23
C ALA A 279 -2.31 -2.03 -13.35
N ILE A 280 -1.95 -0.82 -13.80
CA ILE A 280 -1.03 -0.62 -14.94
C ILE A 280 0.45 -0.61 -14.53
N THR A 281 0.76 -0.36 -13.25
CA THR A 281 2.15 -0.19 -12.77
C THR A 281 2.99 -1.44 -13.02
N ALA A 282 2.55 -2.62 -12.59
CA ALA A 282 3.30 -3.86 -12.80
C ALA A 282 3.45 -4.24 -14.29
N PRO A 283 2.39 -4.22 -15.13
CA PRO A 283 2.52 -4.37 -16.58
C PRO A 283 3.52 -3.42 -17.23
N THR A 284 3.52 -2.15 -16.81
CA THR A 284 4.46 -1.15 -17.31
C THR A 284 5.89 -1.48 -16.90
N GLY A 285 6.11 -1.91 -15.64
CA GLY A 285 7.40 -2.40 -15.18
C GLY A 285 7.92 -3.56 -16.03
N ILE A 286 7.06 -4.54 -16.34
CA ILE A 286 7.42 -5.69 -17.21
C ILE A 286 7.77 -5.22 -18.61
N ALA A 287 6.97 -4.33 -19.20
CA ALA A 287 7.23 -3.79 -20.53
C ALA A 287 8.56 -3.03 -20.60
N VAL A 288 8.86 -2.21 -19.59
CA VAL A 288 10.13 -1.50 -19.45
C VAL A 288 11.28 -2.49 -19.27
N GLY A 289 11.11 -3.53 -18.44
CA GLY A 289 12.12 -4.58 -18.24
C GLY A 289 12.43 -5.34 -19.52
N VAL A 290 11.41 -5.68 -20.33
CA VAL A 290 11.59 -6.27 -21.65
C VAL A 290 12.38 -5.35 -22.58
N ALA A 291 12.04 -4.05 -22.59
CA ALA A 291 12.73 -3.07 -23.42
C ALA A 291 14.20 -2.86 -23.00
N MET A 292 14.49 -2.98 -21.70
CA MET A 292 15.83 -2.80 -21.12
C MET A 292 16.67 -4.08 -21.10
N ALA A 293 16.08 -5.24 -21.37
CA ALA A 293 16.72 -6.55 -21.20
C ALA A 293 18.04 -6.73 -21.98
N SER A 294 18.28 -5.94 -23.03
CA SER A 294 19.50 -6.02 -23.85
C SER A 294 20.68 -5.19 -23.33
N PHE A 295 20.45 -4.22 -22.42
CA PHE A 295 21.48 -3.30 -21.95
C PHE A 295 21.49 -3.06 -20.43
N TYR A 296 20.51 -3.60 -19.71
CA TYR A 296 20.44 -3.55 -18.26
C TYR A 296 20.97 -4.86 -17.66
N ASP A 297 21.98 -4.75 -16.81
CA ASP A 297 22.51 -5.85 -16.01
C ASP A 297 21.92 -5.80 -14.59
N PRO A 298 20.94 -6.67 -14.26
CA PRO A 298 20.33 -6.71 -12.94
C PRO A 298 21.30 -7.19 -11.84
N TYR A 299 22.42 -7.80 -12.22
CA TYR A 299 23.44 -8.29 -11.28
C TYR A 299 24.58 -7.29 -11.06
N SER A 300 24.46 -6.06 -11.55
CA SER A 300 25.45 -5.02 -11.27
C SER A 300 25.37 -4.55 -9.79
N PRO A 301 26.47 -4.14 -9.15
CA PRO A 301 26.46 -3.66 -7.76
C PRO A 301 25.47 -2.51 -7.52
N ARG A 302 25.31 -1.64 -8.53
CA ARG A 302 24.33 -0.54 -8.48
C ARG A 302 22.89 -1.03 -8.50
N ALA A 303 22.56 -1.98 -9.37
CA ALA A 303 21.22 -2.54 -9.45
C ALA A 303 20.85 -3.21 -8.12
N LEU A 304 21.72 -4.11 -7.63
CA LEU A 304 21.52 -4.83 -6.37
C LEU A 304 21.31 -3.90 -5.17
N VAL A 305 22.13 -2.84 -5.04
CA VAL A 305 21.98 -1.88 -3.93
C VAL A 305 20.70 -1.07 -4.04
N VAL A 306 20.37 -0.56 -5.23
CA VAL A 306 19.16 0.27 -5.42
C VAL A 306 17.92 -0.57 -5.17
N GLU A 307 17.87 -1.78 -5.72
CA GLU A 307 16.76 -2.71 -5.52
C GLU A 307 16.65 -3.14 -4.06
N GLY A 308 17.74 -3.54 -3.42
CA GLY A 308 17.73 -3.92 -2.00
C GLY A 308 17.21 -2.80 -1.10
N ILE A 309 17.59 -1.54 -1.37
CA ILE A 309 17.07 -0.38 -0.63
C ILE A 309 15.56 -0.23 -0.86
N LEU A 310 15.11 -0.26 -2.11
CA LEU A 310 13.71 -0.03 -2.45
C LEU A 310 12.79 -1.16 -1.97
N ASP A 311 13.23 -2.42 -2.04
CA ASP A 311 12.50 -3.57 -1.51
C ASP A 311 12.43 -3.51 0.02
N SER A 312 13.52 -3.12 0.69
CA SER A 312 13.52 -2.90 2.14
C SER A 312 12.56 -1.78 2.57
N MET A 313 12.56 -0.66 1.85
CA MET A 313 11.64 0.45 2.11
C MET A 313 10.19 0.01 1.93
N SER A 314 9.91 -0.67 0.83
CA SER A 314 8.56 -1.13 0.49
C SER A 314 8.09 -2.22 1.48
N ALA A 315 8.99 -3.10 1.94
CA ALA A 315 8.71 -4.09 2.98
C ALA A 315 8.31 -3.41 4.29
N GLY A 316 9.06 -2.40 4.72
CA GLY A 316 8.73 -1.61 5.91
C GLY A 316 7.37 -0.93 5.82
N ILE A 317 7.04 -0.33 4.67
CA ILE A 317 5.73 0.28 4.42
C ILE A 317 4.63 -0.78 4.54
N LEU A 318 4.75 -1.93 3.87
CA LEU A 318 3.72 -2.98 3.91
C LEU A 318 3.58 -3.63 5.29
N ILE A 319 4.67 -3.81 6.03
CA ILE A 319 4.63 -4.32 7.41
C ILE A 319 3.85 -3.37 8.30
N TYR A 320 4.12 -2.06 8.23
CA TYR A 320 3.36 -1.05 8.97
C TYR A 320 1.88 -1.08 8.56
N MET A 321 1.60 -1.04 7.27
CA MET A 321 0.25 -1.07 6.73
C MET A 321 -0.52 -2.31 7.19
N ALA A 322 0.09 -3.49 7.14
CA ALA A 322 -0.55 -4.74 7.54
C ALA A 322 -0.82 -4.77 9.05
N LEU A 323 0.17 -4.46 9.88
CA LEU A 323 0.03 -4.55 11.33
C LEU A 323 -0.87 -3.45 11.92
N VAL A 324 -0.66 -2.20 11.50
CA VAL A 324 -1.29 -1.02 12.11
C VAL A 324 -2.60 -0.67 11.41
N ASP A 325 -2.58 -0.59 10.08
CA ASP A 325 -3.70 -0.04 9.32
C ASP A 325 -4.74 -1.06 8.89
N LEU A 326 -4.38 -2.34 8.83
CA LEU A 326 -5.31 -3.44 8.56
C LEU A 326 -5.62 -4.23 9.83
N ILE A 327 -4.63 -4.90 10.41
CA ILE A 327 -4.87 -5.83 11.53
C ILE A 327 -5.31 -5.08 12.78
N ALA A 328 -4.53 -4.13 13.29
CA ALA A 328 -4.90 -3.41 14.50
C ALA A 328 -6.20 -2.60 14.31
N ALA A 329 -6.34 -1.90 13.19
CA ALA A 329 -7.53 -1.10 12.89
C ALA A 329 -8.82 -1.94 12.85
N ASP A 330 -8.79 -3.14 12.28
CA ASP A 330 -9.99 -3.97 12.12
C ASP A 330 -10.23 -4.96 13.27
N PHE A 331 -9.18 -5.51 13.88
CA PHE A 331 -9.30 -6.56 14.90
C PHE A 331 -9.37 -6.01 16.33
N LEU A 332 -8.70 -4.88 16.61
CA LEU A 332 -8.74 -4.24 17.93
C LEU A 332 -9.88 -3.21 18.04
N GLY A 333 -10.57 -2.94 16.94
CA GLY A 333 -11.72 -2.02 16.89
C GLY A 333 -12.99 -2.59 17.53
N GLN A 334 -13.89 -1.68 17.90
CA GLN A 334 -15.15 -2.01 18.58
C GLN A 334 -16.09 -2.88 17.73
N ARG A 335 -15.96 -2.82 16.41
CA ARG A 335 -16.68 -3.68 15.45
C ARG A 335 -16.37 -5.16 15.64
N MET A 336 -15.09 -5.52 15.82
CA MET A 336 -14.72 -6.93 16.00
C MET A 336 -15.09 -7.41 17.39
N SER A 337 -14.84 -6.62 18.44
CA SER A 337 -15.20 -6.97 19.82
C SER A 337 -16.70 -7.18 20.03
N SER A 338 -17.56 -6.51 19.26
CA SER A 338 -19.02 -6.65 19.33
C SER A 338 -19.58 -7.76 18.41
N SER A 339 -18.73 -8.41 17.62
CA SER A 339 -19.13 -9.45 16.67
C SER A 339 -19.27 -10.84 17.33
N PRO A 340 -20.05 -11.77 16.75
CA PRO A 340 -20.16 -13.13 17.27
C PRO A 340 -18.81 -13.84 17.33
N ALA A 341 -18.54 -14.61 18.40
CA ALA A 341 -17.27 -15.31 18.61
C ALA A 341 -16.85 -16.21 17.44
N ARG A 342 -17.82 -16.80 16.70
CA ARG A 342 -17.56 -17.60 15.49
C ARG A 342 -16.95 -16.79 14.35
N LEU A 343 -17.35 -15.52 14.20
CA LEU A 343 -16.78 -14.62 13.18
C LEU A 343 -15.41 -14.14 13.60
N GLN A 344 -15.19 -13.81 14.88
CA GLN A 344 -13.87 -13.46 15.39
C GLN A 344 -12.88 -14.60 15.18
N ALA A 345 -13.23 -15.83 15.61
CA ALA A 345 -12.39 -17.01 15.42
C ALA A 345 -12.12 -17.28 13.93
N GLY A 346 -13.15 -17.18 13.09
CA GLY A 346 -13.00 -17.31 11.64
C GLY A 346 -12.04 -16.27 11.05
N ALA A 347 -12.13 -15.01 11.48
CA ALA A 347 -11.26 -13.93 11.00
C ALA A 347 -9.79 -14.16 11.41
N TYR A 348 -9.52 -14.57 12.65
CA TYR A 348 -8.16 -14.93 13.06
C TYR A 348 -7.61 -16.13 12.28
N ILE A 349 -8.42 -17.18 12.07
CA ILE A 349 -8.02 -18.34 11.26
C ILE A 349 -7.71 -17.90 9.82
N ALA A 350 -8.56 -17.06 9.22
CA ALA A 350 -8.36 -16.54 7.87
C ALA A 350 -7.09 -15.68 7.78
N LEU A 351 -6.80 -14.85 8.80
CA LEU A 351 -5.59 -14.04 8.89
C LEU A 351 -4.32 -14.91 8.86
N PHE A 352 -4.23 -15.91 9.76
CA PHE A 352 -3.08 -16.83 9.79
C PHE A 352 -2.99 -17.66 8.52
N PHE A 353 -4.12 -18.12 7.98
CA PHE A 353 -4.16 -18.88 6.74
C PHE A 353 -3.65 -18.06 5.55
N GLY A 354 -4.00 -16.77 5.47
CA GLY A 354 -3.47 -15.85 4.45
C GLY A 354 -1.96 -15.67 4.55
N ALA A 355 -1.44 -15.47 5.76
CA ALA A 355 0.00 -15.36 5.99
C ALA A 355 0.75 -16.64 5.61
N ILE A 356 0.24 -17.82 6.00
CA ILE A 356 0.84 -19.12 5.67
C ILE A 356 0.77 -19.37 4.16
N ALA A 357 -0.35 -19.08 3.52
CA ALA A 357 -0.50 -19.26 2.07
C ALA A 357 0.53 -18.43 1.30
N MET A 358 0.66 -17.14 1.63
CA MET A 358 1.62 -16.25 0.97
C MET A 358 3.08 -16.63 1.30
N ALA A 359 3.38 -17.01 2.54
CA ALA A 359 4.71 -17.49 2.92
C ALA A 359 5.09 -18.80 2.21
N SER A 360 4.13 -19.71 1.98
CA SER A 360 4.39 -20.96 1.28
C SER A 360 4.76 -20.78 -0.19
N LEU A 361 4.29 -19.68 -0.82
CA LEU A 361 4.68 -19.34 -2.18
C LEU A 361 6.15 -18.98 -2.27
N ALA A 362 6.76 -18.47 -1.19
CA ALA A 362 8.19 -18.13 -1.13
C ALA A 362 9.12 -19.36 -1.31
N ILE A 363 8.61 -20.58 -1.11
CA ILE A 363 9.39 -21.81 -1.32
C ILE A 363 9.65 -22.04 -2.83
N TRP A 364 8.77 -21.52 -3.68
CA TRP A 364 8.73 -21.85 -5.11
C TRP A 364 9.10 -20.67 -6.01
N THR A 365 9.17 -19.46 -5.47
CA THR A 365 9.58 -18.23 -6.16
C THR A 365 11.08 -18.02 -6.04
#